data_AF-A0A7W0LS61-F1
#
_entry.id   AF-A0A7W0LS61-F1
#
_cell.length_a   1.000
_cell.length_b   1.000
_cell.length_c   1.000
_cell.angle_alpha   90.00
_cell.angle_beta   90.00
_cell.angle_gamma   90.00
#
_symmetry.space_group_name_H-M   'P 1'
#
loop_
_entity.id
_entity.type
_entity.pdbx_description
1 polymer ?
#
loop_
_entity_poly.entity_id
_entity_poly.type
_entity_poly.pdbx_seq_one_letter_code
_entity_poly.pdbx_strand_id
1 'polypeptide(L)' 'MGSDATIEIEAADPTYAVKVGSRLRAIRKQKRRSLQEVEASSGQEFKASVLGAYERGERAISVPRLQRLARFYN' A
#
# COMPACT_ATOMS: atom_id res chain seq x y z
N MET A 1 28.29 -12.15 -23.15
CA MET A 1 26.88 -12.56 -23.09
C MET A 1 26.38 -12.30 -21.69
N GLY A 2 25.53 -11.28 -21.52
CA GLY A 2 24.94 -10.94 -20.22
C GLY A 2 23.81 -11.92 -19.89
N SER A 3 23.92 -12.58 -18.74
CA SER A 3 22.78 -13.19 -18.09
C SER A 3 22.05 -12.08 -17.34
N ASP A 4 21.12 -11.44 -18.03
CA ASP A 4 20.10 -10.60 -17.40
C ASP A 4 19.31 -11.52 -16.47
N ALA A 5 19.69 -11.52 -15.19
CA ALA A 5 18.96 -12.21 -14.15
C ALA A 5 17.67 -11.44 -13.95
N THR A 6 16.66 -11.77 -14.77
CA THR A 6 15.28 -11.42 -14.50
C THR A 6 14.98 -11.96 -13.10
N ILE A 7 15.02 -11.07 -12.11
CA ILE A 7 14.55 -11.37 -10.77
C ILE A 7 13.06 -11.65 -10.96
N GLU A 8 12.70 -12.93 -11.02
CA GLU A 8 11.33 -13.36 -10.84
C GLU A 8 10.95 -12.89 -9.44
N ILE A 9 10.25 -11.75 -9.38
CA ILE A 9 9.62 -11.28 -8.17
C ILE A 9 8.54 -12.30 -7.88
N GLU A 10 8.93 -13.35 -7.17
CA GLU A 10 8.06 -14.35 -6.58
C GLU A 10 6.91 -13.56 -5.96
N ALA A 11 5.70 -13.71 -6.53
CA ALA A 11 4.57 -12.86 -6.24
C ALA A 11 4.44 -12.76 -4.73
N ALA A 12 4.74 -11.57 -4.19
CA ALA A 12 5.01 -11.36 -2.77
C ALA A 12 4.04 -12.18 -1.93
N ASP A 13 4.58 -13.03 -1.04
CA ASP A 13 3.79 -13.94 -0.18
C ASP A 13 2.48 -13.23 0.21
N PRO A 14 1.31 -13.75 -0.24
CA PRO A 14 0.02 -13.12 0.04
C PRO A 14 -0.13 -12.79 1.52
N THR A 15 0.49 -13.60 2.39
CA THR A 15 0.55 -13.38 3.83
C THR A 15 1.24 -12.06 4.19
N TYR A 16 2.37 -11.73 3.56
CA TYR A 16 3.09 -10.48 3.82
C TYR A 16 2.32 -9.26 3.31
N ALA A 17 1.82 -9.32 2.07
CA ALA A 17 1.02 -8.22 1.50
C ALA A 17 -0.25 -7.97 2.32
N VAL A 18 -0.94 -9.03 2.76
CA VAL A 18 -2.13 -8.96 3.63
C VAL A 18 -1.79 -8.40 5.01
N LYS A 19 -0.66 -8.81 5.62
CA LYS A 19 -0.21 -8.25 6.92
C LYS A 19 0.05 -6.75 6.85
N VAL A 20 0.80 -6.31 5.83
CA VAL A 20 1.09 -4.89 5.60
C VAL A 20 -0.20 -4.10 5.33
N GLY A 21 -1.04 -4.60 4.42
CA GLY A 21 -2.34 -4.01 4.10
C GLY A 21 -3.25 -3.86 5.31
N SER A 22 -3.35 -4.91 6.12
CA SER A 22 -4.13 -4.92 7.35
C SER A 22 -3.63 -3.87 8.35
N ARG A 23 -2.31 -3.67 8.46
CA ARG A 23 -1.74 -2.64 9.32
C ARG A 23 -2.08 -1.23 8.84
N LEU A 24 -1.99 -0.97 7.52
CA LEU A 24 -2.41 0.32 6.94
C LEU A 24 -3.89 0.61 7.22
N ARG A 25 -4.76 -0.39 7.02
CA ARG A 25 -6.18 -0.29 7.31
C ARG A 25 -6.46 0.04 8.76
N ALA A 26 -5.75 -0.60 9.68
CA ALA A 26 -5.90 -0.36 11.12
C ALA A 26 -5.56 1.11 11.47
N ILE A 27 -4.44 1.63 10.95
CA ILE A 27 -4.02 3.02 11.17
C ILE A 27 -5.06 4.00 10.62
N ARG A 28 -5.55 3.79 9.39
CA ARG A 28 -6.58 4.64 8.79
C ARG A 28 -7.87 4.66 9.62
N LYS A 29 -8.34 3.49 10.06
CA LYS A 29 -9.53 3.36 10.92
C LYS A 29 -9.33 4.01 12.27
N GLN A 30 -8.14 3.89 12.88
CA GLN A 30 -7.81 4.55 14.14
C GLN A 30 -7.92 6.08 14.02
N LYS A 31 -7.52 6.64 12.87
CA LYS A 31 -7.68 8.07 12.56
C LYS A 31 -9.11 8.44 12.10
N ARG A 32 -10.06 7.49 12.10
CA ARG A 32 -11.46 7.64 11.65
C ARG A 32 -11.60 8.20 10.23
N ARG A 33 -10.64 7.92 9.36
CA ARG A 33 -10.65 8.39 7.96
C ARG A 33 -11.28 7.37 7.01
N SER A 34 -12.16 7.81 6.13
CA SER A 34 -12.62 7.02 4.98
C SER A 34 -11.52 6.93 3.91
N LEU A 35 -11.67 6.02 2.95
CA LEU A 35 -10.73 5.94 1.81
C LEU A 35 -10.80 7.21 0.96
N GLN A 36 -12.01 7.77 0.78
CA GLN A 36 -12.26 8.99 0.04
C GLN A 36 -11.64 10.22 0.73
N GLU A 37 -11.72 10.29 2.06
CA GLU A 37 -11.07 11.36 2.83
C GLU A 37 -9.54 11.28 2.71
N VAL A 38 -8.95 10.08 2.72
CA VAL A 38 -7.52 9.91 2.48
C VAL A 38 -7.13 10.37 1.07
N GLU A 39 -7.93 10.03 0.06
CA GLU A 39 -7.69 10.52 -1.31
C GLU A 39 -7.74 12.05 -1.38
N ALA A 40 -8.77 12.68 -0.80
CA ALA A 40 -8.92 14.13 -0.82
C ALA A 40 -7.79 14.83 -0.05
N SER A 41 -7.49 14.39 1.17
CA SER A 41 -6.47 15.02 2.03
C SER A 41 -5.02 14.75 1.59
N SER A 42 -4.79 13.73 0.75
CA SER A 42 -3.48 13.48 0.14
C SER A 42 -3.27 14.20 -1.19
N GLY A 43 -4.15 15.13 -1.58
CA GLY A 43 -4.07 15.80 -2.87
C GLY A 43 -4.19 14.81 -4.04
N GLN A 44 -5.05 13.80 -3.89
CA GLN A 44 -5.23 12.70 -4.83
C GLN A 44 -4.01 11.78 -5.02
N GLU A 45 -2.95 11.90 -4.20
CA GLU A 45 -1.81 11.00 -4.28
C GLU A 45 -2.23 9.55 -4.00
N PHE A 46 -3.07 9.32 -2.97
CA PHE A 46 -3.53 7.99 -2.57
C PHE A 46 -4.98 7.78 -2.98
N LYS A 47 -5.19 7.38 -4.24
CA LYS A 47 -6.51 7.02 -4.77
C LYS A 47 -7.21 5.98 -3.89
N ALA A 48 -8.49 6.21 -3.59
CA ALA A 48 -9.28 5.37 -2.69
C ALA A 48 -9.34 3.90 -3.15
N SER A 49 -9.49 3.69 -4.46
CA SER A 49 -9.49 2.35 -5.08
C SER A 49 -8.16 1.62 -4.88
N VAL A 50 -7.04 2.31 -5.13
CA VAL A 50 -5.69 1.76 -5.02
C VAL A 50 -5.32 1.48 -3.56
N LEU A 51 -5.64 2.41 -2.67
CA LEU A 51 -5.44 2.22 -1.23
C LEU A 51 -6.27 1.04 -0.70
N GLY A 52 -7.52 0.88 -1.17
CA GLY A 52 -8.33 -0.28 -0.85
C GLY A 52 -7.71 -1.61 -1.28
N ALA A 53 -7.11 -1.66 -2.47
CA ALA A 53 -6.40 -2.86 -2.94
C ALA A 53 -5.15 -3.16 -2.09
N TYR A 54 -4.40 -2.14 -1.67
CA TYR A 54 -3.29 -2.32 -0.72
C TYR A 54 -3.77 -2.87 0.62
N GLU A 55 -4.85 -2.32 1.17
CA GLU A 55 -5.40 -2.73 2.46
C GLU A 55 -5.90 -4.17 2.49
N ARG A 56 -6.35 -4.70 1.34
CA ARG A 56 -6.79 -6.09 1.18
C ARG A 56 -5.65 -7.04 0.78
N GLY A 57 -4.45 -6.53 0.50
CA GLY A 57 -3.33 -7.32 -0.02
C GLY A 57 -3.51 -7.77 -1.47
N GLU A 58 -4.50 -7.24 -2.20
CA GLU A 58 -4.77 -7.55 -3.61
C GLU A 58 -3.74 -6.91 -4.55
N ARG A 59 -3.00 -5.91 -4.06
CA ARG A 59 -1.96 -5.22 -4.80
C ARG A 59 -0.72 -5.05 -3.94
N ALA A 60 0.44 -5.39 -4.51
CA ALA A 60 1.72 -5.09 -3.89
C ALA A 60 1.97 -3.58 -3.81
N ILE A 61 2.51 -3.12 -2.68
CA ILE A 61 2.93 -1.74 -2.48
C ILE A 61 4.45 -1.65 -2.54
N SER A 62 4.99 -0.70 -3.30
CA SER A 62 6.44 -0.47 -3.33
C SER A 62 6.91 0.22 -2.05
N VAL A 63 8.15 -0.06 -1.64
CA VAL A 63 8.76 0.53 -0.43
C VAL A 63 8.70 2.07 -0.42
N PRO A 64 9.05 2.80 -1.50
CA PRO A 64 8.94 4.26 -1.50
C PRO A 64 7.51 4.77 -1.31
N ARG A 65 6.52 4.01 -1.80
CA ARG A 65 5.10 4.40 -1.68
C ARG A 65 4.55 4.11 -0.29
N LEU A 66 4.98 2.99 0.32
CA LEU A 66 4.69 2.68 1.72
C LEU A 66 5.25 3.76 2.65
N GLN A 67 6.47 4.21 2.40
CA GLN A 67 7.10 5.30 3.16
C GLN A 67 6.28 6.60 3.07
N ARG A 68 5.77 6.96 1.89
CA ARG A 68 4.91 8.15 1.73
C ARG A 68 3.59 8.01 2.47
N LEU A 69 2.94 6.83 2.41
CA LEU A 69 1.74 6.56 3.22
C LEU A 69 2.03 6.66 4.72
N ALA A 70 3.15 6.09 5.18
CA ALA A 70 3.54 6.15 6.58
C ALA A 70 3.76 7.60 7.05
N ARG A 71 4.41 8.44 6.23
CA ARG A 71 4.59 9.87 6.51
C ARG A 71 3.26 10.62 6.54
N PHE A 72 2.36 10.32 5.61
CA PHE A 72 1.03 10.92 5.56
C PHE A 72 0.16 10.55 6.78
N TYR A 73 0.35 9.35 7.31
CA TYR A 73 -0.36 8.89 8.51
C TYR A 73 0.33 9.20 9.83
N ASN A 74 1.52 9.81 9.85
CA ASN A 74 2.09 10.35 11.09
C ASN A 74 1.10 11.38 11.69
#